data_AF-A0A0M8T6N7-F1
#
_entry.id   AF-A0A0M8T6N7-F1
#
_cell.length_a   1.000
_cell.length_b   1.000
_cell.length_c   1.000
_cell.angle_alpha   90.00
_cell.angle_beta   90.00
_cell.angle_gamma   90.00
#
_symmetry.space_group_name_H-M   'P 1'
#
loop_
_entity.id
_entity.type
_entity.pdbx_description
1 polymer ?
#
loop_
_entity_poly.entity_id
_entity_poly.type
_entity_poly.pdbx_seq_one_letter_code
_entity_poly.pdbx_strand_id
1 'polypeptide(L)' 'MARIALCILFEELRTRFEDFQRAGRPERLAYAFVSGWKHMPVTARPRARANGLPDRGITGRG' A
#
# COMPACT_ATOMS: atom_id res chain seq x y z
N MET A 1 6.77 -21.95 -3.33
CA MET A 1 5.61 -21.02 -3.32
C MET A 1 5.96 -19.59 -2.92
N ALA A 2 6.82 -19.36 -1.92
CA ALA A 2 7.18 -18.01 -1.44
C ALA A 2 7.55 -17.00 -2.55
N ARG A 3 8.39 -17.40 -3.52
CA ARG A 3 8.79 -16.53 -4.64
C ARG A 3 7.59 -16.03 -5.46
N ILE A 4 6.67 -16.93 -5.81
CA ILE A 4 5.49 -16.60 -6.62
C ILE A 4 4.57 -15.67 -5.84
N ALA A 5 4.34 -15.95 -4.55
CA ALA A 5 3.52 -15.09 -3.70
C ALA A 5 4.08 -13.66 -3.60
N LEU A 6 5.40 -13.51 -3.45
CA LEU A 6 6.05 -12.19 -3.45
C LEU A 6 5.95 -11.49 -4.81
N CYS A 7 6.15 -12.21 -5.92
CA CYS A 7 5.98 -11.65 -7.26
C CYS A 7 4.56 -11.08 -7.45
N ILE A 8 3.53 -11.84 -7.06
CA ILE A 8 2.14 -11.39 -7.17
C ILE A 8 1.91 -10.16 -6.28
N LEU A 9 2.32 -10.21 -5.01
CA LEU A 9 2.14 -9.08 -4.10
C LEU A 9 2.80 -7.79 -4.63
N PHE A 10 4.05 -7.87 -5.06
CA PHE A 10 4.76 -6.69 -5.57
C PHE A 10 4.15 -6.17 -6.87
N GLU A 11 3.64 -7.04 -7.73
CA GLU A 11 2.94 -6.61 -8.95
C GLU A 11 1.63 -5.88 -8.62
N GLU A 12 0.83 -6.39 -7.68
CA GLU A 12 -0.38 -5.72 -7.23
C GLU A 12 -0.08 -4.35 -6.57
N LEU A 13 0.98 -4.27 -5.76
CA LEU A 13 1.38 -3.00 -5.14
C LEU A 13 1.84 -1.97 -6.19
N ARG A 14 2.66 -2.40 -7.15
CA ARG A 14 3.20 -1.56 -8.22
C ARG A 14 2.12 -1.02 -9.16
N THR A 15 1.10 -1.83 -9.44
CA THR A 15 0.01 -1.45 -10.35
C THR A 15 -0.97 -0.48 -9.70
N ARG A 16 -1.28 -0.69 -8.41
CA ARG A 16 -2.33 0.07 -7.70
C ARG A 16 -1.83 1.34 -7.03
N PHE A 17 -0.56 1.42 -6.66
CA PHE A 17 0.01 2.54 -5.91
C PHE A 17 1.21 3.12 -6.65
N GLU A 18 1.42 4.42 -6.49
CA GLU A 18 2.53 5.15 -7.10
C GLU A 18 3.57 5.62 -6.10
N ASP A 19 3.26 5.58 -4.81
CA ASP A 19 4.18 5.98 -3.74
C ASP A 19 3.81 5.34 -2.40
N PHE A 20 4.82 5.11 -1.58
CA PHE A 20 4.72 4.57 -0.22
C PHE A 20 5.62 5.37 0.72
N GLN A 21 5.06 5.84 1.83
CA GLN A 21 5.78 6.62 2.83
C GLN A 21 5.65 5.95 4.21
N ARG A 22 6.67 6.07 5.06
CA ARG A 22 6.60 5.55 6.43
C ARG A 22 5.67 6.44 7.25
N ALA A 23 4.66 5.82 7.87
CA ALA A 23 3.68 6.52 8.69
C ALA A 23 4.02 6.49 10.19
N GLY A 24 5.12 5.85 10.56
CA GLY A 24 5.56 5.73 11.93
C GLY A 24 6.81 4.85 12.07
N ARG A 25 7.18 4.56 13.32
CA ARG A 25 8.33 3.72 13.64
C ARG A 25 7.95 2.24 13.48
N PRO A 26 8.65 1.47 12.64
CA PRO A 26 8.46 0.03 12.57
C PRO A 26 8.93 -0.68 13.83
N GLU A 27 8.24 -1.77 14.16
CA GLU A 27 8.50 -2.63 15.29
C GLU A 27 9.19 -3.90 14.80
N ARG A 28 10.41 -4.16 15.30
CA ARG A 28 11.15 -5.38 14.96
C ARG A 28 10.47 -6.59 15.58
N LEU A 29 10.54 -7.70 14.87
CA LEU A 29 10.22 -9.00 15.42
C LEU A 29 11.31 -9.39 16.43
N ALA A 30 10.94 -9.67 17.67
CA ALA A 30 11.84 -10.10 18.74
C ALA A 30 11.90 -11.63 18.82
N TYR A 31 12.43 -12.27 17.77
CA TYR A 31 12.59 -13.72 17.72
C TYR A 31 14.02 -14.10 17.28
N ALA A 32 14.65 -15.01 18.01
CA ALA A 32 16.06 -15.35 17.81
C ALA A 32 16.34 -16.12 16.51
N PHE A 33 15.33 -16.82 15.97
CA PHE A 33 15.49 -17.67 14.78
C PHE A 33 15.05 -17.01 13.47
N VAL A 34 14.22 -15.96 13.53
CA VAL A 34 13.73 -15.28 12.32
C VAL A 34 13.81 -13.77 12.47
N SER A 35 14.39 -13.12 11.45
CA SER A 35 14.41 -11.67 11.37
C SER A 35 13.19 -11.16 10.62
N GLY A 36 12.63 -10.03 11.04
CA GLY A 36 11.49 -9.44 10.39
C GLY A 36 10.96 -8.22 11.13
N TRP A 37 9.91 -7.64 10.56
CA TRP A 37 9.13 -6.57 11.17
C TRP A 37 7.80 -7.16 11.62
N LYS A 38 7.44 -6.93 12.89
CA LYS A 38 6.11 -7.27 13.43
C LYS A 38 5.06 -6.29 12.90
N HIS A 39 5.42 -5.01 12.83
CA HIS A 39 4.56 -3.95 12.36
C HIS A 39 5.41 -2.92 11.60
N MET A 40 4.96 -2.54 10.40
CA MET A 40 5.61 -1.54 9.56
C MET A 40 4.55 -0.56 9.06
N PRO A 41 4.26 0.52 9.80
CA PRO A 41 3.21 1.46 9.42
C PRO A 41 3.63 2.23 8.16
N VAL A 42 2.81 2.12 7.11
CA VAL A 42 3.02 2.78 5.82
C VAL A 42 1.73 3.42 5.33
N THR A 43 1.84 4.59 4.72
CA THR A 43 0.81 5.20 3.88
C THR A 43 1.14 4.94 2.42
N ALA A 44 0.13 4.73 1.58
CA ALA A 44 0.31 4.55 0.15
C ALA A 44 -0.55 5.55 -0.62
N ARG A 45 -0.01 6.08 -1.72
CA ARG A 45 -0.75 6.94 -2.64
C ARG A 45 -1.28 6.08 -3.79
N PRO A 46 -2.61 5.97 -3.94
CA PRO A 46 -3.20 5.24 -5.07
C PRO A 46 -2.78 5.88 -6.38
N ARG A 47 -2.47 5.05 -7.37
CA ARG A 47 -2.25 5.52 -8.73
C ARG A 47 -3.58 5.99 -9.29
N ALA A 48 -3.61 7.20 -9.85
CA ALA A 48 -4.78 7.68 -10.57
C ALA A 48 -5.11 6.70 -11.71
N ARG A 49 -6.33 6.16 -11.72
CA ARG A 49 -6.77 5.28 -12.81
C ARG A 49 -6.78 6.13 -14.09
N ALA A 50 -5.91 5.81 -15.05
CA ALA A 50 -6.03 6.36 -16.39
C ALA A 50 -7.39 5.91 -16.95
N ASN A 51 -8.32 6.87 -17.04
CA ASN A 51 -9.71 6.81 -17.51
C ASN A 51 -10.79 6.39 -16.50
N GLY A 52 -11.58 7.40 -16.11
CA GLY A 52 -12.97 7.22 -15.68
C GLY A 52 -13.57 8.36 -14.87
N LEU A 53 -13.69 9.57 -15.46
CA LEU A 53 -14.56 10.70 -15.04
C LEU A 53 -14.30 11.32 -13.64
N PRO A 54 -14.27 12.66 -13.49
CA PRO A 54 -14.47 13.26 -12.17
C PRO A 54 -15.88 12.90 -11.69
N ASP A 55 -16.00 12.45 -10.44
CA ASP A 55 -17.28 12.35 -9.73
C ASP A 55 -17.91 13.75 -9.67
N ARG A 56 -18.73 14.06 -10.68
CA ARG A 56 -19.60 15.24 -10.70
C ARG A 56 -20.96 14.81 -10.20
N GLY A 57 -21.19 15.05 -8.92
CA GLY A 57 -22.52 15.06 -8.28
C GLY A 57 -22.34 15.01 -6.78
N ILE A 58 -22.68 16.01 -5.97
CA ILE A 58 -23.81 16.93 -6.08
C ILE A 58 -23.53 18.18 -5.23
N THR A 59 -23.78 19.34 -5.85
CA THR A 59 -24.06 20.60 -5.18
C THR A 59 -25.27 20.43 -4.26
N GLY A 60 -25.04 20.47 -2.95
CA GLY A 60 -26.07 20.83 -1.98
C GLY A 60 -26.04 22.34 -1.78
N ARG A 61 -26.96 23.07 -2.44
CA ARG A 61 -27.38 24.39 -1.93
C ARG A 61 -28.05 24.17 -0.59
N GLY A 62 -27.63 24.93 0.41
CA GLY A 62 -28.37 25.27 1.62
C GLY A 62 -28.05 26.72 1.93
#